data_AF-A0A4S4KKN2-F1
#
_entry.id   AF-A0A4S4KKN2-F1
#
_cell.length_a   1.000
_cell.length_b   1.000
_cell.length_c   1.000
_cell.angle_alpha   90.00
_cell.angle_beta   90.00
_cell.angle_gamma   90.00
#
_symmetry.space_group_name_H-M   'P 1'
#
loop_
_entity.id
_entity.type
_entity.pdbx_description
1 polymer ?
#
loop_
_entity_poly.entity_id
_entity_poly.type
_entity_poly.pdbx_seq_one_letter_code
_entity_poly.pdbx_strand_id
1 'polypeptide(L)'
;MSPVLQHAASGDKINAFSHTSEEKQMQTTTIKILNSEAPLSLLTSLTSDGTSSFISSNGTHSSHLQRNANDYCLATGLKPHDTGFKLSNSCIDDDRPFKVVVIGAGFSGIMAGIRFSQRMNNLNLTIYEKNAGVGGTWLTNRYPGVACDVPAHCYQLSFENHTQWSSLYSPAVEIHADMERVVNKYKLMRYIKLQHELIHAQYDEDSGKWYLKLRRPVFDSISPSADE
;
A
#
# COMPACT_ATOMS: atom_id res chain seq x y z
N MET A 1 1.15 -69.44 33.73
CA MET A 1 2.08 -69.14 32.63
C MET A 1 2.45 -67.67 32.73
N SER A 2 3.62 -67.39 33.32
CA SER A 2 4.28 -66.07 33.43
C SER A 2 5.01 -65.70 32.12
N PRO A 3 5.73 -64.55 31.98
CA PRO A 3 5.67 -63.24 32.68
C PRO A 3 5.80 -61.99 31.76
N VAL A 4 5.51 -60.82 32.37
CA VAL A 4 6.25 -59.52 32.40
C VAL A 4 7.43 -59.31 31.43
N LEU A 5 7.50 -58.12 30.80
CA LEU A 5 8.74 -57.34 30.61
C LEU A 5 8.49 -55.83 30.47
N GLN A 6 8.87 -55.10 31.52
CA GLN A 6 9.25 -53.69 31.51
C GLN A 6 10.66 -53.56 30.89
N HIS A 7 10.89 -52.50 30.11
CA HIS A 7 12.21 -51.88 29.91
C HIS A 7 11.93 -50.39 29.59
N ALA A 8 12.10 -49.46 30.53
CA ALA A 8 13.36 -48.86 31.00
C ALA A 8 13.99 -47.90 29.97
N ALA A 9 14.03 -46.64 30.38
CA ALA A 9 14.71 -45.53 29.74
C ALA A 9 16.22 -45.78 29.61
N SER A 10 16.79 -45.31 28.49
CA SER A 10 18.20 -44.94 28.39
C SER A 10 18.27 -43.69 27.54
N GLY A 11 18.86 -42.63 28.10
CA GLY A 11 19.02 -41.37 27.41
C GLY A 11 20.21 -41.39 26.46
N ASP A 12 20.09 -40.60 25.40
CA ASP A 12 21.23 -40.08 24.66
C ASP A 12 21.15 -38.55 24.68
N LYS A 13 22.13 -37.97 25.38
CA LYS A 13 22.53 -36.57 25.25
C LYS A 13 23.39 -36.44 23.98
N ILE A 14 23.54 -35.19 23.52
CA ILE A 14 24.48 -34.62 22.53
C ILE A 14 23.93 -34.64 21.09
N ASN A 15 23.93 -33.55 20.29
CA ASN A 15 24.78 -32.37 20.25
C ASN A 15 23.98 -31.09 19.98
N ALA A 16 24.34 -30.03 20.72
CA ALA A 16 24.08 -28.65 20.31
C ALA A 16 24.96 -28.36 19.09
N PHE A 17 24.35 -28.17 17.92
CA PHE A 17 25.03 -27.65 16.75
C PHE A 17 24.82 -26.14 16.69
N SER A 18 25.75 -25.43 17.31
CA SER A 18 26.01 -24.02 17.05
C SER A 18 26.53 -23.89 15.62
N HIS A 19 25.66 -23.51 14.69
CA HIS A 19 26.10 -22.93 13.43
C HIS A 19 25.85 -21.42 13.47
N THR A 20 26.94 -20.70 13.69
CA THR A 20 27.20 -19.38 13.11
C THR A 20 26.77 -19.39 11.65
N SER A 21 25.74 -18.62 11.31
CA SER A 21 25.36 -18.35 9.92
C SER A 21 25.59 -16.89 9.62
N GLU A 22 26.70 -16.71 8.91
CA GLU A 22 27.11 -15.65 8.00
C GLU A 22 26.06 -14.59 7.65
N GLU A 23 26.45 -13.33 7.80
CA GLU A 23 25.76 -12.15 7.28
C GLU A 23 25.59 -12.25 5.75
N LYS A 24 24.42 -12.70 5.29
CA LYS A 24 24.05 -12.60 3.87
C LYS A 24 23.97 -11.13 3.48
N GLN A 25 24.77 -10.74 2.48
CA GLN A 25 24.76 -9.40 1.90
C GLN A 25 23.36 -9.04 1.40
N MET A 26 22.85 -7.94 1.95
CA MET A 26 21.47 -7.52 1.92
C MET A 26 21.26 -6.44 0.86
N GLN A 27 20.45 -6.72 -0.17
CA GLN A 27 19.99 -5.66 -1.09
C GLN A 27 18.73 -5.01 -0.52
N THR A 28 18.93 -3.93 0.25
CA THR A 28 17.87 -3.02 0.68
C THR A 28 17.61 -1.99 -0.41
N THR A 29 16.38 -1.90 -0.91
CA THR A 29 15.96 -0.77 -1.76
C THR A 29 14.98 0.11 -0.98
N THR A 30 15.42 1.33 -0.68
CA THR A 30 14.58 2.38 -0.10
C THR A 30 13.85 3.10 -1.22
N ILE A 31 12.52 3.05 -1.22
CA ILE A 31 11.72 3.79 -2.21
C ILE A 31 11.22 5.07 -1.56
N LYS A 32 11.73 6.22 -2.03
CA LYS A 32 11.17 7.53 -1.71
C LYS A 32 9.96 7.79 -2.62
N ILE A 33 8.80 8.06 -2.04
CA ILE A 33 7.63 8.51 -2.80
C ILE A 33 7.78 10.01 -3.02
N LEU A 34 8.46 10.42 -4.11
CA LEU A 34 8.58 11.83 -4.50
C LEU A 34 7.24 12.31 -5.08
N ASN A 35 6.46 13.05 -4.30
CA ASN A 35 5.49 13.99 -4.87
C ASN A 35 6.26 15.19 -5.44
N SER A 36 5.89 15.56 -6.66
CA SER A 36 6.23 16.83 -7.31
C SER A 36 6.00 17.99 -6.35
N GLU A 37 7.02 18.84 -6.21
CA GLU A 37 7.02 20.05 -5.40
C GLU A 37 5.99 21.04 -5.96
N ALA A 38 4.88 21.21 -5.24
CA ALA A 38 3.96 22.32 -5.42
C ALA A 38 3.49 22.78 -4.03
N PRO A 39 3.31 24.09 -3.82
CA PRO A 39 3.16 24.68 -2.49
C PRO A 39 1.83 24.27 -1.83
N LEU A 40 1.88 24.11 -0.51
CA LEU A 40 0.79 23.71 0.37
C LEU A 40 -0.40 24.68 0.27
N SER A 41 -1.62 24.13 0.28
CA SER A 41 -2.89 24.86 0.16
C SER A 41 -3.24 25.68 1.41
N LEU A 42 -3.81 26.87 1.22
CA LEU A 42 -4.41 27.71 2.24
C LEU A 42 -5.76 27.11 2.74
N LEU A 43 -5.90 26.94 4.05
CA LEU A 43 -7.20 26.71 4.71
C LEU A 43 -7.82 28.06 5.08
N THR A 44 -8.95 28.39 4.46
CA THR A 44 -9.81 29.50 4.90
C THR A 44 -10.89 28.95 5.83
N SER A 45 -10.88 29.35 7.10
CA SER A 45 -12.03 29.14 8.00
C SER A 45 -12.87 30.41 8.06
N LEU A 46 -14.14 30.32 7.68
CA LEU A 46 -15.13 31.36 7.97
C LEU A 46 -15.61 31.18 9.41
N THR A 47 -15.35 32.18 10.26
CA THR A 47 -15.95 32.25 11.60
C THR A 47 -17.37 32.82 11.51
N SER A 48 -18.26 32.46 12.46
CA SER A 48 -19.68 32.84 12.46
C SER A 48 -19.94 34.34 12.42
N ASP A 49 -18.93 35.14 12.74
CA ASP A 49 -19.03 36.59 12.89
C ASP A 49 -18.62 37.31 11.59
N GLY A 50 -18.51 36.58 10.47
CA GLY A 50 -18.18 37.14 9.16
C GLY A 50 -16.70 37.53 8.99
N THR A 51 -15.84 37.13 9.92
CA THR A 51 -14.40 37.41 9.86
C THR A 51 -13.68 36.26 9.16
N SER A 52 -13.00 36.58 8.06
CA SER A 52 -12.09 35.68 7.34
C SER A 52 -10.67 35.88 7.88
N SER A 53 -10.11 34.86 8.50
CA SER A 53 -8.70 34.84 8.90
C SER A 53 -7.86 34.18 7.81
N PHE A 54 -6.78 34.82 7.41
CA PHE A 54 -5.74 34.23 6.57
C PHE A 54 -4.53 33.95 7.45
N ILE A 55 -4.14 32.69 7.58
CA ILE A 55 -2.91 32.31 8.27
C ILE A 55 -1.79 32.29 7.22
N SER A 56 -0.90 33.28 7.28
CA SER A 56 0.38 33.24 6.59
C SER A 56 1.32 32.32 7.38
N SER A 57 2.01 31.39 6.70
CA SER A 57 2.93 30.43 7.31
C SER A 57 4.15 31.07 7.99
N ASN A 58 4.40 32.36 7.74
CA ASN A 58 5.43 33.11 8.46
C ASN A 58 4.76 33.85 9.60
N GLY A 59 4.47 33.12 10.68
CA GLY A 59 3.84 33.67 11.87
C GLY A 59 4.57 34.93 12.36
N THR A 60 3.89 36.06 12.33
CA THR A 60 4.01 37.24 13.22
C THR A 60 3.16 38.35 12.61
N HIS A 61 2.46 39.11 13.46
CA HIS A 61 1.50 40.19 13.15
C HIS A 61 0.04 39.76 12.98
N SER A 62 -0.63 39.64 14.12
CA SER A 62 -2.07 39.88 14.21
C SER A 62 -2.30 41.39 14.20
N SER A 63 -2.87 41.93 13.13
CA SER A 63 -3.37 43.31 13.09
C SER A 63 -4.89 43.30 13.16
N HIS A 64 -5.42 43.98 14.18
CA HIS A 64 -6.85 44.15 14.42
C HIS A 64 -7.39 45.21 13.45
N LEU A 65 -8.05 44.78 12.37
CA LEU A 65 -8.68 45.68 11.38
C LEU A 65 -10.19 45.73 11.61
N GLN A 66 -10.69 46.90 12.01
CA GLN A 66 -12.12 47.16 12.22
C GLN A 66 -12.74 47.56 10.87
N ARG A 67 -13.65 46.73 10.34
CA ARG A 67 -14.23 46.92 9.00
C ARG A 67 -15.37 47.94 9.04
N ASN A 68 -15.34 48.93 8.15
CA ASN A 68 -16.46 49.84 7.89
C ASN A 68 -17.24 49.37 6.65
N ALA A 69 -18.57 49.46 6.67
CA ALA A 69 -19.48 48.81 5.72
C ALA A 69 -19.44 49.37 4.28
N ASN A 70 -18.77 50.50 4.06
CA ASN A 70 -18.63 51.14 2.74
C ASN A 70 -17.24 50.92 2.10
N ASP A 71 -16.34 50.19 2.75
CA ASP A 71 -15.04 49.84 2.18
C ASP A 71 -15.19 48.54 1.39
N TYR A 72 -15.59 48.65 0.13
CA TYR A 72 -15.17 47.64 -0.85
C TYR A 72 -13.65 47.56 -0.74
N CYS A 73 -13.15 46.36 -0.46
CA CYS A 73 -11.73 46.09 -0.21
C CYS A 73 -10.91 46.38 -1.47
N LEU A 74 -10.69 47.66 -1.79
CA LEU A 74 -9.55 48.08 -2.59
C LEU A 74 -8.35 47.78 -1.72
N ALA A 75 -7.59 46.76 -2.13
CA ALA A 75 -6.31 46.42 -1.55
C ALA A 75 -5.34 47.59 -1.76
N THR A 76 -5.45 48.63 -0.95
CA THR A 76 -4.56 49.77 -0.90
C THR A 76 -3.25 49.30 -0.28
N GLY A 77 -2.16 49.36 -1.06
CA GLY A 77 -0.82 48.92 -0.63
C GLY A 77 -0.23 47.76 -1.42
N LEU A 78 -0.95 47.15 -2.36
CA LEU A 78 -0.34 46.25 -3.34
C LEU A 78 0.56 47.07 -4.27
N LYS A 79 1.88 46.88 -4.16
CA LYS A 79 2.80 47.44 -5.16
C LYS A 79 2.44 46.81 -6.51
N PRO A 80 2.47 47.55 -7.64
CA PRO A 80 2.08 47.04 -8.96
C PRO A 80 2.84 45.79 -9.42
N HIS A 81 3.97 45.49 -8.78
CA HIS A 81 4.85 44.34 -9.05
C HIS A 81 4.82 43.26 -7.97
N ASP A 82 3.94 43.35 -6.98
CA ASP A 82 3.80 42.33 -5.94
C ASP A 82 2.90 41.19 -6.45
N THR A 83 3.40 40.45 -7.44
CA THR A 83 2.75 39.25 -7.99
C THR A 83 3.06 38.02 -7.12
N GLY A 84 3.04 38.18 -5.78
CA GLY A 84 3.34 37.11 -4.82
C GLY A 84 2.51 35.85 -5.04
N PHE A 85 1.37 35.97 -5.72
CA PHE A 85 0.60 34.86 -6.26
C PHE A 85 1.05 34.49 -7.69
N LYS A 86 1.78 33.38 -7.81
CA LYS A 86 2.06 32.76 -9.12
C LYS A 86 0.86 31.95 -9.58
N LEU A 87 0.18 32.41 -10.61
CA LEU A 87 -0.82 31.62 -11.33
C LEU A 87 -0.15 30.38 -11.93
N SER A 88 -0.72 29.19 -11.68
CA SER A 88 -0.29 27.96 -12.34
C SER A 88 -0.74 27.96 -13.79
N ASN A 89 0.11 27.46 -14.70
CA ASN A 89 -0.23 27.28 -16.12
C ASN A 89 -1.09 26.03 -16.40
N SER A 90 -1.48 25.27 -15.37
CA SER A 90 -2.34 24.09 -15.51
C SER A 90 -3.81 24.49 -15.68
N CYS A 91 -4.56 23.73 -16.48
CA CYS A 91 -6.01 23.87 -16.52
C CYS A 91 -6.66 23.31 -15.24
N ILE A 92 -7.89 23.73 -14.95
CA ILE A 92 -8.61 23.29 -13.76
C ILE A 92 -8.89 21.78 -13.75
N ASP A 93 -8.95 21.18 -14.93
CA ASP A 93 -9.18 19.75 -15.15
C ASP A 93 -7.87 18.94 -15.26
N ASP A 94 -6.70 19.57 -15.04
CA ASP A 94 -5.42 18.87 -15.03
C ASP A 94 -5.26 18.10 -13.71
N ASP A 95 -5.59 16.80 -13.74
CA ASP A 95 -5.46 15.94 -12.58
C ASP A 95 -4.00 15.91 -12.10
N ARG A 96 -3.76 16.28 -10.84
CA ARG A 96 -2.41 16.19 -10.27
C ARG A 96 -1.91 14.74 -10.32
N PRO A 97 -0.66 14.48 -10.77
CA PRO A 97 -0.05 13.15 -10.67
C PRO A 97 -0.08 12.64 -9.22
N PHE A 98 -0.58 11.43 -9.03
CA PHE A 98 -0.76 10.82 -7.72
C PHE A 98 -0.10 9.45 -7.66
N LYS A 99 0.76 9.23 -6.65
CA LYS A 99 1.46 7.95 -6.46
C LYS A 99 0.84 7.17 -5.31
N VAL A 100 0.44 5.94 -5.58
CA VAL A 100 -0.15 5.02 -4.59
C VAL A 100 0.64 3.74 -4.53
N VAL A 101 0.96 3.34 -3.31
CA VAL A 101 1.53 2.02 -3.02
C VAL A 101 0.52 1.23 -2.21
N VAL A 102 0.21 0.02 -2.67
CA VAL A 102 -0.63 -0.95 -1.96
C VAL A 102 0.24 -2.11 -1.52
N ILE A 103 0.04 -2.59 -0.29
CA ILE A 103 0.81 -3.68 0.29
C ILE A 103 -0.12 -4.90 0.45
N GLY A 104 0.21 -5.97 -0.27
CA GLY A 104 -0.56 -7.20 -0.37
C GLY A 104 -1.38 -7.28 -1.66
N ALA A 105 -1.34 -8.44 -2.32
CA ALA A 105 -2.15 -8.81 -3.47
C ALA A 105 -3.21 -9.86 -3.10
N GLY A 106 -3.86 -9.67 -1.94
CA GLY A 106 -5.09 -10.35 -1.56
C GLY A 106 -6.34 -9.66 -2.12
N PHE A 107 -7.53 -9.99 -1.60
CA PHE A 107 -8.81 -9.40 -2.06
C PHE A 107 -8.80 -7.87 -2.04
N SER A 108 -8.36 -7.27 -0.93
CA SER A 108 -8.32 -5.81 -0.77
C SER A 108 -7.36 -5.14 -1.75
N GLY A 109 -6.17 -5.71 -1.95
CA GLY A 109 -5.18 -5.17 -2.88
C GLY A 109 -5.60 -5.28 -4.34
N ILE A 110 -6.20 -6.41 -4.72
CA ILE A 110 -6.80 -6.61 -6.04
C ILE A 110 -7.93 -5.59 -6.27
N MET A 111 -8.83 -5.44 -5.30
CA MET A 111 -9.92 -4.46 -5.36
C MET A 111 -9.38 -3.03 -5.51
N ALA A 112 -8.37 -2.65 -4.71
CA ALA A 112 -7.73 -1.35 -4.80
C ALA A 112 -7.13 -1.11 -6.19
N GLY A 113 -6.43 -2.12 -6.75
CA GLY A 113 -5.88 -2.03 -8.09
C GLY A 113 -6.92 -1.79 -9.18
N ILE A 114 -8.06 -2.48 -9.10
CA ILE A 114 -9.18 -2.28 -10.03
C ILE A 114 -9.80 -0.90 -9.85
N ARG A 115 -10.11 -0.53 -8.61
CA ARG A 115 -10.90 0.68 -8.32
C ARG A 115 -10.11 1.96 -8.54
N PHE A 116 -8.84 2.00 -8.19
CA PHE A 116 -7.99 3.15 -8.44
C PHE A 116 -7.74 3.33 -9.94
N SER A 117 -7.43 2.25 -10.67
CA SER A 117 -7.20 2.36 -12.13
C SER A 117 -8.45 2.76 -12.92
N GLN A 118 -9.65 2.48 -12.40
CA GLN A 118 -10.92 2.91 -13.03
C GLN A 118 -11.31 4.37 -12.74
N ARG A 119 -10.82 4.95 -11.64
CA ARG A 119 -11.30 6.24 -11.12
C ARG A 119 -10.27 7.37 -11.20
N MET A 120 -9.01 7.05 -11.44
CA MET A 120 -7.92 8.02 -11.39
C MET A 120 -7.11 7.96 -12.68
N ASN A 121 -7.09 9.05 -13.44
CA ASN A 121 -6.41 9.13 -14.73
C ASN A 121 -4.89 9.29 -14.59
N ASN A 122 -4.43 10.11 -13.64
CA ASN A 122 -3.01 10.41 -13.43
C ASN A 122 -2.39 9.64 -12.24
N LEU A 123 -2.68 8.33 -12.19
CA LEU A 123 -2.26 7.44 -11.11
C LEU A 123 -1.00 6.64 -11.44
N ASN A 124 0.02 6.76 -10.60
CA ASN A 124 1.15 5.83 -10.52
C ASN A 124 0.91 4.82 -9.40
N LEU A 125 0.36 3.65 -9.74
CA LEU A 125 0.03 2.59 -8.81
C LEU A 125 1.10 1.50 -8.80
N THR A 126 1.52 1.06 -7.62
CA THR A 126 2.29 -0.19 -7.44
C THR A 126 1.71 -1.00 -6.29
N ILE A 127 1.53 -2.31 -6.51
CA ILE A 127 1.06 -3.26 -5.50
C ILE A 127 2.23 -4.19 -5.18
N TYR A 128 2.76 -4.17 -3.96
CA TYR A 128 3.82 -5.09 -3.53
C TYR A 128 3.23 -6.28 -2.80
N GLU A 129 3.65 -7.49 -3.18
CA GLU A 129 3.23 -8.74 -2.54
C GLU A 129 4.46 -9.54 -2.15
N LYS A 130 4.49 -10.06 -0.91
CA LYS A 130 5.64 -10.81 -0.39
C LYS A 130 5.78 -12.17 -1.05
N ASN A 131 4.67 -12.80 -1.43
CA ASN A 131 4.64 -14.14 -1.98
C ASN A 131 4.98 -14.16 -3.48
N ALA A 132 5.23 -15.36 -4.02
CA ALA A 132 5.47 -15.59 -5.44
C ALA A 132 4.19 -15.60 -6.30
N GLY A 133 3.03 -15.29 -5.71
CA GLY A 133 1.74 -15.26 -6.39
C GLY A 133 0.75 -14.33 -5.69
N VAL A 134 -0.40 -14.13 -6.32
CA VAL A 134 -1.53 -13.38 -5.77
C VAL A 134 -2.45 -14.31 -4.96
N GLY A 135 -3.33 -13.75 -4.13
CA GLY A 135 -4.32 -14.53 -3.37
C GLY A 135 -4.31 -14.26 -1.87
N GLY A 136 -3.22 -13.71 -1.34
CA GLY A 136 -3.08 -13.39 0.09
C GLY A 136 -3.33 -14.61 0.98
N THR A 137 -4.32 -14.52 1.87
CA THR A 137 -4.74 -15.63 2.76
C THR A 137 -5.05 -16.92 1.98
N TRP A 138 -5.67 -16.80 0.81
CA TRP A 138 -6.06 -17.93 -0.04
C TRP A 138 -4.91 -18.53 -0.83
N LEU A 139 -3.75 -17.85 -0.89
CA LEU A 139 -2.50 -18.42 -1.40
C LEU A 139 -1.69 -19.10 -0.29
N THR A 140 -1.66 -18.48 0.89
CA THR A 140 -0.75 -18.87 1.97
C THR A 140 -1.26 -20.02 2.82
N ASN A 141 -2.58 -20.15 3.00
CA ASN A 141 -3.15 -21.24 3.79
C ASN A 141 -3.39 -22.47 2.91
N ARG A 142 -2.80 -23.60 3.31
CA ARG A 142 -2.80 -24.87 2.54
C ARG A 142 -3.12 -26.11 3.40
N TYR A 143 -3.65 -25.91 4.60
CA TYR A 143 -4.06 -27.03 5.46
C TYR A 143 -5.33 -27.71 4.93
N PRO A 144 -5.52 -29.02 5.15
CA PRO A 144 -6.70 -29.74 4.66
C PRO A 144 -8.03 -29.14 5.17
N GLY A 145 -9.01 -29.03 4.28
CA GLY A 145 -10.36 -28.55 4.64
C GLY A 145 -10.50 -27.03 4.75
N VAL A 146 -9.49 -26.24 4.38
CA VAL A 146 -9.61 -24.78 4.35
C VAL A 146 -10.70 -24.33 3.36
N ALA A 147 -11.66 -23.57 3.87
CA ALA A 147 -12.81 -23.06 3.13
C ALA A 147 -13.26 -21.71 3.72
N CYS A 148 -14.07 -20.96 2.97
CA CYS A 148 -14.73 -19.76 3.50
C CYS A 148 -15.92 -20.13 4.40
N ASP A 149 -16.11 -19.39 5.47
CA ASP A 149 -17.22 -19.48 6.43
C ASP A 149 -18.47 -18.70 5.97
N VAL A 150 -18.34 -17.87 4.94
CA VAL A 150 -19.42 -17.11 4.29
C VAL A 150 -19.83 -17.81 3.00
N PRO A 151 -21.13 -17.81 2.64
CA PRO A 151 -21.58 -18.27 1.33
C PRO A 151 -20.76 -17.67 0.18
N ALA A 152 -20.28 -18.51 -0.74
CA ALA A 152 -19.37 -18.11 -1.82
C ALA A 152 -19.96 -16.97 -2.68
N HIS A 153 -21.28 -16.97 -2.87
CA HIS A 153 -22.01 -15.93 -3.60
C HIS A 153 -21.93 -14.55 -2.93
N CYS A 154 -21.69 -14.51 -1.62
CA CYS A 154 -21.48 -13.29 -0.84
C CYS A 154 -19.99 -12.96 -0.68
N TYR A 155 -19.11 -13.97 -0.79
CA TYR A 155 -17.66 -13.83 -0.66
C TYR A 155 -16.99 -13.56 -2.02
N GLN A 156 -17.40 -12.48 -2.68
CA GLN A 156 -16.85 -12.04 -3.96
C GLN A 156 -16.92 -10.53 -4.10
N LEU A 157 -16.21 -9.96 -5.07
CA LEU A 157 -16.29 -8.52 -5.33
C LEU A 157 -17.68 -8.19 -5.88
N SER A 158 -18.36 -7.18 -5.33
CA SER A 158 -19.75 -6.83 -5.67
C SER A 158 -20.01 -6.47 -7.14
N PHE A 159 -18.95 -6.24 -7.91
CA PHE A 159 -18.98 -5.87 -9.33
C PHE A 159 -18.39 -6.97 -10.23
N GLU A 160 -17.97 -8.09 -9.65
CA GLU A 160 -17.39 -9.23 -10.35
C GLU A 160 -18.03 -10.51 -9.81
N ASN A 161 -19.13 -10.90 -10.46
CA ASN A 161 -19.89 -12.08 -10.04
C ASN A 161 -19.32 -13.34 -10.70
N HIS A 162 -18.89 -14.27 -9.88
CA HIS A 162 -18.62 -15.66 -10.20
C HIS A 162 -19.88 -16.49 -9.88
N THR A 163 -20.38 -17.24 -10.87
CA THR A 163 -21.61 -18.05 -10.74
C THR A 163 -21.34 -19.55 -10.66
N GLN A 164 -20.12 -19.99 -10.93
CA GLN A 164 -19.75 -21.40 -11.09
C GLN A 164 -19.09 -21.98 -9.83
N TRP A 165 -19.57 -21.57 -8.65
CA TRP A 165 -19.08 -22.10 -7.38
C TRP A 165 -19.53 -23.56 -7.20
N SER A 166 -18.59 -24.42 -6.85
CA SER A 166 -18.80 -25.86 -6.64
C SER A 166 -19.61 -26.20 -5.38
N SER A 167 -19.62 -25.29 -4.40
CA SER A 167 -20.25 -25.45 -3.08
C SER A 167 -20.77 -24.12 -2.55
N LEU A 168 -21.73 -24.16 -1.62
CA LEU A 168 -22.16 -22.98 -0.87
C LEU A 168 -21.00 -22.37 -0.08
N TYR A 169 -20.17 -23.21 0.53
CA TYR A 169 -18.94 -22.82 1.23
C TYR A 169 -17.75 -23.28 0.40
N SER A 170 -17.15 -22.37 -0.37
CA SER A 170 -16.13 -22.73 -1.35
C SER A 170 -14.78 -23.06 -0.69
N PRO A 171 -14.08 -24.09 -1.19
CA PRO A 171 -12.74 -24.43 -0.74
C PRO A 171 -11.72 -23.34 -1.17
N ALA A 172 -10.62 -23.23 -0.42
CA ALA A 172 -9.60 -22.20 -0.68
C ALA A 172 -9.04 -22.21 -2.11
N VAL A 173 -8.88 -23.41 -2.70
CA VAL A 173 -8.34 -23.56 -4.05
C VAL A 173 -9.24 -22.92 -5.10
N GLU A 174 -10.56 -23.01 -4.92
CA GLU A 174 -11.55 -22.42 -5.83
C GLU A 174 -11.57 -20.90 -5.69
N ILE A 175 -11.55 -20.40 -4.45
CA ILE A 175 -11.48 -18.96 -4.18
C ILE A 175 -10.19 -18.36 -4.74
N HIS A 176 -9.05 -19.03 -4.53
CA HIS A 176 -7.76 -18.58 -5.07
C HIS A 176 -7.77 -18.56 -6.60
N ALA A 177 -8.33 -19.59 -7.25
CA ALA A 177 -8.48 -19.62 -8.70
C ALA A 177 -9.36 -18.48 -9.24
N ASP A 178 -10.45 -18.15 -8.53
CA ASP A 178 -11.29 -17.00 -8.91
C ASP A 178 -10.51 -15.68 -8.79
N MET A 179 -9.73 -15.49 -7.72
CA MET A 179 -8.88 -14.30 -7.57
C MET A 179 -7.86 -14.17 -8.71
N GLU A 180 -7.24 -15.26 -9.14
CA GLU A 180 -6.33 -15.27 -10.29
C GLU A 180 -7.06 -14.90 -11.59
N ARG A 181 -8.27 -15.43 -11.81
CA ARG A 181 -9.15 -15.06 -12.92
C ARG A 181 -9.44 -13.55 -12.92
N VAL A 182 -9.76 -12.98 -11.76
CA VAL A 182 -10.02 -11.53 -11.62
C VAL A 182 -8.77 -10.71 -11.94
N VAL A 183 -7.61 -11.08 -11.40
CA VAL A 183 -6.32 -10.41 -11.68
C VAL A 183 -6.01 -10.39 -13.18
N ASN A 184 -6.25 -11.52 -13.86
CA ASN A 184 -6.06 -11.65 -15.30
C ASN A 184 -7.08 -10.81 -16.10
N LYS A 185 -8.37 -10.88 -15.75
CA LYS A 185 -9.45 -10.12 -16.41
C LYS A 185 -9.16 -8.61 -16.41
N TYR A 186 -8.73 -8.08 -15.28
CA TYR A 186 -8.43 -6.65 -15.11
C TYR A 186 -6.97 -6.28 -15.44
N LYS A 187 -6.16 -7.24 -15.92
CA LYS A 187 -4.74 -7.06 -16.30
C LYS A 187 -3.91 -6.41 -15.19
N LEU A 188 -4.15 -6.80 -13.93
CA LEU A 188 -3.54 -6.14 -12.77
C LEU A 188 -2.06 -6.48 -12.57
N MET A 189 -1.56 -7.55 -13.18
CA MET A 189 -0.15 -7.95 -13.06
C MET A 189 0.83 -6.85 -13.48
N ARG A 190 0.40 -5.90 -14.31
CA ARG A 190 1.22 -4.71 -14.66
C ARG A 190 1.54 -3.80 -13.47
N TYR A 191 0.67 -3.80 -12.45
CA TYR A 191 0.85 -3.02 -11.22
C TYR A 191 1.46 -3.84 -10.08
N ILE A 192 1.38 -5.17 -10.16
CA ILE A 192 1.77 -6.07 -9.08
C ILE A 192 3.26 -6.43 -9.19
N LYS A 193 3.97 -6.29 -8.08
CA LYS A 193 5.36 -6.70 -7.87
C LYS A 193 5.37 -7.79 -6.81
N LEU A 194 5.45 -9.04 -7.27
CA LEU A 194 5.56 -10.23 -6.43
C LEU A 194 6.96 -10.32 -5.80
N GLN A 195 7.11 -11.12 -4.74
CA GLN A 195 8.39 -11.31 -4.02
C GLN A 195 8.99 -9.99 -3.50
N HIS A 196 8.14 -9.06 -3.07
CA HIS A 196 8.53 -7.80 -2.42
C HIS A 196 7.84 -7.71 -1.07
N GLU A 197 8.59 -7.98 -0.01
CA GLU A 197 8.09 -7.93 1.35
C GLU A 197 8.38 -6.56 1.96
N LEU A 198 7.35 -5.88 2.45
CA LEU A 198 7.54 -4.65 3.22
C LEU A 198 8.07 -4.99 4.61
N ILE A 199 9.23 -4.43 4.95
CA ILE A 199 9.88 -4.64 6.26
C ILE A 199 9.90 -3.37 7.12
N HIS A 200 9.69 -2.20 6.51
CA HIS A 200 9.57 -0.94 7.25
C HIS A 200 8.76 0.09 6.46
N ALA A 201 7.94 0.87 7.17
CA ALA A 201 7.23 2.02 6.65
C ALA A 201 7.31 3.16 7.66
N GLN A 202 7.71 4.33 7.20
CA GLN A 202 7.79 5.54 8.02
C GLN A 202 7.12 6.68 7.28
N TYR A 203 6.27 7.42 7.99
CA TYR A 203 5.70 8.66 7.49
C TYR A 203 6.61 9.83 7.88
N ASP A 204 6.80 10.75 6.96
CA ASP A 204 7.57 11.97 7.11
C ASP A 204 6.64 13.17 7.04
N GLU A 205 6.41 13.79 8.20
CA GLU A 205 5.45 14.89 8.37
C GLU A 205 5.84 16.11 7.54
N ASP A 206 7.13 16.46 7.47
CA ASP A 206 7.60 17.66 6.80
C ASP A 206 7.35 17.60 5.29
N SER A 207 7.54 16.42 4.70
CA SER A 207 7.34 16.23 3.26
C SER A 207 5.98 15.64 2.89
N GLY A 208 5.22 15.17 3.87
CA GLY A 208 3.93 14.49 3.71
C GLY A 208 4.02 13.17 2.93
N LYS A 209 5.12 12.42 3.10
CA LYS A 209 5.45 11.24 2.27
C LYS A 209 5.72 10.00 3.10
N TRP A 210 5.45 8.84 2.50
CA TRP A 210 5.84 7.55 3.07
C TRP A 210 7.20 7.09 2.51
N TYR A 211 8.09 6.68 3.42
CA TYR A 211 9.32 5.96 3.13
C TYR A 211 9.12 4.47 3.40
N LEU A 212 9.27 3.66 2.35
CA LEU A 212 9.06 2.23 2.42
C LEU A 212 10.38 1.49 2.17
N LYS A 213 10.68 0.50 3.01
CA LYS A 213 11.80 -0.42 2.85
C LYS A 213 11.25 -1.80 2.49
N LEU A 214 11.62 -2.28 1.31
CA LEU A 214 11.22 -3.58 0.81
C LEU A 214 12.41 -4.55 0.85
N ARG A 215 12.12 -5.81 1.18
CA ARG A 215 13.03 -6.95 1.10
C ARG A 215 12.62 -7.80 -0.11
N ARG A 216 13.61 -8.18 -0.92
CA ARG A 216 13.44 -9.18 -1.98
C ARG A 216 14.17 -10.46 -1.58
N PRO A 217 13.58 -11.65 -1.81
CA PRO A 217 14.30 -12.89 -1.65
C PRO A 217 15.43 -12.96 -2.69
N VAL A 218 16.62 -13.32 -2.25
CA VAL A 218 17.77 -13.62 -3.13
C VAL A 218 17.60 -15.06 -3.59
N PHE A 219 17.52 -15.27 -4.90
CA PHE A 219 17.64 -16.61 -5.47
C PHE A 219 19.12 -16.86 -5.73
N ASP A 220 19.69 -17.84 -5.02
CA ASP A 220 21.01 -18.35 -5.36
C ASP A 220 20.87 -19.06 -6.72
N SER A 221 21.35 -18.41 -7.78
CA SER A 221 21.49 -19.05 -9.08
C SER A 221 22.56 -20.12 -8.93
N ILE A 222 22.14 -21.36 -8.68
CA ILE A 222 23.01 -22.51 -8.84
C ILE A 222 23.28 -22.60 -10.34
N SER A 223 24.41 -22.04 -10.78
CA SER A 223 24.98 -22.38 -12.08
C SER A 223 25.27 -23.88 -12.05
N PRO A 224 24.80 -24.68 -13.02
CA PRO A 224 25.24 -26.06 -13.14
C PRO A 224 26.75 -26.03 -13.35
N SER A 225 27.51 -26.48 -12.35
CA SER A 225 28.94 -26.74 -12.50
C SER A 225 29.08 -27.77 -13.61
N ALA A 226 29.63 -27.33 -14.73
CA ALA A 226 30.03 -28.20 -15.82
C ALA A 226 31.29 -28.96 -15.37
N ASP A 227 31.11 -30.07 -14.67
CA ASP A 227 32.16 -31.05 -14.36
C ASP A 227 31.51 -32.43 -14.17
N GLU A 228 31.39 -33.19 -15.27
CA GLU A 228 31.93 -34.56 -15.48
C GLU A 228 31.41 -35.15 -16.81
#